data_AF-A0A7Y7CVC4-F1
#
_entry.id   AF-A0A7Y7CVC4-F1
#
_cell.length_a   1.000
_cell.length_b   1.000
_cell.length_c   1.000
_cell.angle_alpha   90.00
_cell.angle_beta   90.00
_cell.angle_gamma   90.00
#
_symmetry.space_group_name_H-M   'P 1'
#
loop_
_entity.id
_entity.type
_entity.pdbx_description
1 polymer ?
#
loop_
_entity_poly.entity_id
_entity_poly.type
_entity_poly.pdbx_seq_one_letter_code
_entity_poly.pdbx_strand_id
1 'polypeptide(L)'
;MRALKILIIVTSSIMVAFLLWNLTLSPEYGVTVEQEIQAEPSVVAEEISDLENWHNWATYLQRDSAKTVSYSTPSTGENAWVEWKLKNQGGGRLEFRSIEDDRINFVVSLSNFSAVECTMRWESTGNGTAITWEAHGELPFFARFAKGRFKDMIAADFKTTLENLSKQLN
;
A
#
# COMPACT_ATOMS: atom_id res chain seq x y z
N MET A 1 -3.94 -15.78 -47.37
CA MET A 1 -3.23 -16.82 -46.59
C MET A 1 -1.77 -16.48 -46.26
N ARG A 2 -0.91 -16.11 -47.22
CA ARG A 2 0.51 -15.78 -46.94
C ARG A 2 0.69 -14.55 -46.03
N ALA A 3 0.00 -13.45 -46.34
CA ALA A 3 0.04 -12.23 -45.52
C ALA A 3 -0.45 -12.46 -44.08
N LEU A 4 -1.54 -13.21 -43.90
CA LEU A 4 -2.06 -13.58 -42.57
C LEU A 4 -1.06 -14.44 -41.79
N LYS A 5 -0.40 -15.42 -42.44
CA LYS A 5 0.66 -16.22 -41.80
C LYS A 5 1.84 -15.37 -41.36
N ILE A 6 2.29 -14.43 -42.20
CA ILE A 6 3.38 -13.51 -41.87
C ILE A 6 2.99 -12.61 -40.70
N LEU A 7 1.79 -12.04 -40.70
CA LEU A 7 1.28 -11.20 -39.61
C LEU A 7 1.27 -11.97 -38.28
N ILE A 8 0.75 -13.21 -38.27
CA ILE A 8 0.73 -14.05 -37.07
C ILE A 8 2.14 -14.33 -36.56
N ILE A 9 3.08 -14.68 -37.46
CA ILE A 9 4.48 -14.95 -37.09
C ILE A 9 5.11 -13.71 -36.47
N VAL A 10 4.99 -12.55 -37.12
CA VAL A 10 5.58 -11.30 -36.64
C VAL A 10 5.00 -10.90 -35.28
N THR A 11 3.68 -10.91 -35.13
CA THR A 11 3.03 -10.58 -33.84
C THR A 11 3.42 -11.57 -32.75
N SER A 12 3.50 -12.87 -33.06
CA SER A 12 3.93 -13.89 -32.09
C SER A 12 5.39 -13.71 -31.68
N SER A 13 6.28 -13.40 -32.64
CA SER A 13 7.69 -13.12 -32.35
C SER A 13 7.87 -11.89 -31.46
N ILE A 14 7.12 -10.81 -31.71
CA ILE A 14 7.13 -9.62 -30.85
C ILE A 14 6.62 -9.96 -29.44
N MET A 15 5.54 -10.73 -29.34
CA MET A 15 5.00 -11.15 -28.05
C MET A 15 6.00 -12.00 -27.26
N VAL A 16 6.69 -12.95 -27.91
CA VAL A 16 7.74 -13.75 -27.26
C VAL A 16 8.90 -12.87 -26.80
N ALA A 17 9.37 -11.94 -27.65
CA ALA A 17 10.44 -11.02 -27.28
C ALA A 17 10.06 -10.14 -26.06
N PHE A 18 8.82 -9.64 -26.03
CA PHE A 18 8.30 -8.89 -24.88
C PHE A 18 8.25 -9.73 -23.61
N LEU A 19 7.77 -10.97 -23.68
CA LEU A 19 7.71 -11.88 -22.53
C LEU A 19 9.11 -12.21 -22.00
N LEU A 20 10.08 -12.47 -22.89
CA LEU A 20 11.48 -12.72 -22.52
C LEU A 20 12.12 -11.51 -21.86
N TRP A 21 11.87 -10.30 -22.37
CA TRP A 21 12.34 -9.08 -21.73
C TRP A 21 11.66 -8.86 -20.36
N ASN A 22 10.36 -9.06 -20.24
CA ASN A 22 9.64 -8.91 -18.98
C ASN A 22 10.09 -9.95 -17.92
N LEU A 23 10.58 -11.12 -18.34
CA LEU A 23 11.18 -12.12 -17.45
C LEU A 23 12.48 -11.64 -16.79
N THR A 24 13.23 -10.73 -17.42
CA THR A 24 14.47 -10.19 -16.85
C THR A 24 14.24 -9.09 -15.82
N LEU A 25 13.02 -8.56 -15.73
CA LEU A 25 12.65 -7.55 -14.74
C LEU A 25 12.47 -8.19 -13.36
N SER A 26 13.09 -7.59 -12.33
CA SER A 26 12.88 -8.01 -10.93
C SER A 26 11.40 -7.85 -10.53
N PRO A 27 10.82 -8.83 -9.80
CA PRO A 27 9.49 -8.70 -9.22
C PRO A 27 9.43 -7.67 -8.08
N GLU A 28 10.53 -7.46 -7.36
CA GLU A 28 10.56 -6.65 -6.14
C GLU A 28 10.38 -5.16 -6.44
N TYR A 29 9.67 -4.49 -5.53
CA TYR A 29 9.53 -3.05 -5.47
C TYR A 29 9.53 -2.55 -4.02
N GLY A 30 10.02 -1.33 -3.83
CA GLY A 30 9.97 -0.61 -2.57
C GLY A 30 9.50 0.82 -2.80
N VAL A 31 8.68 1.33 -1.88
CA VAL A 31 8.17 2.71 -1.83
C VAL A 31 8.40 3.26 -0.43
N THR A 32 8.91 4.49 -0.34
CA THR A 32 9.07 5.23 0.90
C THR A 32 8.50 6.63 0.69
N VAL A 33 7.63 7.06 1.60
CA VAL A 33 7.06 8.41 1.62
C VAL A 33 7.25 8.98 3.02
N GLU A 34 7.58 10.26 3.08
CA GLU A 34 7.76 11.00 4.32
C GLU A 34 6.84 12.22 4.32
N GLN A 35 6.27 12.54 5.49
CA GLN A 35 5.42 13.69 5.70
C GLN A 35 5.61 14.26 7.10
N GLU A 36 5.82 15.57 7.20
CA GLU A 36 5.83 16.28 8.48
C GLU A 36 4.39 16.64 8.89
N ILE A 37 4.08 16.44 10.17
CA ILE A 37 2.78 16.73 10.79
C ILE A 37 3.00 17.64 12.00
N GLN A 38 2.21 18.70 12.10
CA GLN A 38 2.24 19.67 13.20
C GLN A 38 1.47 19.15 14.44
N ALA A 39 1.84 17.95 14.90
CA ALA A 39 1.29 17.34 16.10
C ALA A 39 2.41 16.68 16.92
N GLU A 40 2.20 16.57 18.23
CA GLU A 40 3.13 15.89 19.13
C GLU A 40 3.23 14.39 18.80
N PRO A 41 4.42 13.76 18.94
CA PRO A 41 4.61 12.34 18.62
C PRO A 41 3.65 11.40 19.34
N SER A 42 3.25 11.73 20.57
CA SER A 42 2.29 10.94 21.34
C SER A 42 0.88 10.94 20.73
N VAL A 43 0.44 12.08 20.19
CA VAL A 43 -0.86 12.22 19.52
C VAL A 43 -0.86 11.42 18.21
N VAL A 44 0.25 11.51 17.46
CA VAL A 44 0.45 10.73 16.25
C VAL A 44 0.46 9.23 16.56
N ALA A 45 1.17 8.81 17.61
CA ALA A 45 1.25 7.41 18.02
C ALA A 45 -0.12 6.85 18.42
N GLU A 46 -0.93 7.61 19.17
CA GLU A 46 -2.29 7.21 19.56
C GLU A 46 -3.22 7.03 18.34
N GLU A 47 -3.16 7.96 17.38
CA GLU A 47 -3.97 7.89 16.16
C GLU A 47 -3.60 6.70 15.25
N ILE A 48 -2.31 6.37 15.14
CA ILE A 48 -1.81 5.30 14.25
C ILE A 48 -1.93 3.92 14.92
N SER A 49 -1.87 3.83 16.25
CA SER A 49 -1.85 2.54 16.96
C SER A 49 -3.23 1.86 17.10
N ASP A 50 -4.31 2.55 16.72
CA ASP A 50 -5.67 2.00 16.70
C ASP A 50 -6.22 1.93 15.27
N LEU A 51 -6.49 0.72 14.78
CA LEU A 51 -7.00 0.53 13.43
C LEU A 51 -8.40 1.11 13.21
N GLU A 52 -9.21 1.30 14.24
CA GLU A 52 -10.51 1.96 14.09
C GLU A 52 -10.34 3.44 13.68
N ASN A 53 -9.30 4.11 14.20
CA ASN A 53 -8.98 5.51 13.86
C ASN A 53 -8.60 5.68 12.38
N TRP A 54 -8.03 4.64 11.77
CA TRP A 54 -7.61 4.70 10.36
C TRP A 54 -8.78 4.96 9.41
N HIS A 55 -10.02 4.69 9.81
CA HIS A 55 -11.20 5.05 9.02
C HIS A 55 -11.26 6.57 8.70
N ASN A 56 -10.71 7.41 9.58
CA ASN A 56 -10.79 8.85 9.50
C ASN A 56 -9.82 9.48 8.49
N TRP A 57 -8.78 8.75 8.07
CA TRP A 57 -7.74 9.30 7.19
C TRP A 57 -7.26 8.35 6.09
N ALA A 58 -7.35 7.02 6.30
CA ALA A 58 -6.92 6.03 5.32
C ALA A 58 -7.82 6.06 4.08
N THR A 59 -7.25 6.51 2.97
CA THR A 59 -7.97 6.69 1.70
C THR A 59 -8.68 5.41 1.26
N TYR A 60 -8.04 4.25 1.40
CA TYR A 60 -8.60 2.95 1.02
C TYR A 60 -9.75 2.49 1.92
N LEU A 61 -9.90 3.01 3.14
CA LEU A 61 -11.08 2.81 3.98
C LEU A 61 -12.21 3.77 3.60
N GLN A 62 -11.90 5.01 3.20
CA GLN A 62 -12.88 6.03 2.81
C GLN A 62 -13.47 5.88 1.39
N ARG A 63 -12.71 5.28 0.46
CA ARG A 63 -12.97 5.30 -1.00
C ARG A 63 -14.33 4.77 -1.51
N ASP A 64 -15.21 4.17 -0.70
CA ASP A 64 -16.47 3.61 -1.22
C ASP A 64 -17.54 3.39 -0.13
N SER A 65 -18.76 3.89 -0.39
CA SER A 65 -19.92 3.94 0.51
C SER A 65 -20.68 2.61 0.66
N ALA A 66 -20.06 1.51 0.24
CA ALA A 66 -20.68 0.18 0.25
C ALA A 66 -19.72 -0.93 0.71
N LYS A 67 -18.81 -0.57 1.62
CA LYS A 67 -17.83 -1.49 2.22
C LYS A 67 -18.41 -2.13 3.47
N THR A 68 -18.21 -3.44 3.60
CA THR A 68 -18.15 -4.04 4.93
C THR A 68 -16.72 -3.88 5.40
N VAL A 69 -16.53 -3.14 6.49
CA VAL A 69 -15.25 -3.04 7.21
C VAL A 69 -15.43 -3.79 8.52
N SER A 70 -14.43 -4.57 8.92
CA SER A 70 -14.44 -5.34 10.16
C SER A 70 -13.08 -5.22 10.81
N TYR A 71 -13.08 -5.16 12.14
CA TYR A 71 -11.89 -4.96 12.96
C TYR A 71 -11.73 -6.14 13.91
N SER A 72 -10.50 -6.38 14.35
CA SER A 72 -10.25 -7.20 15.54
C SER A 72 -10.80 -6.52 16.80
N THR A 73 -10.97 -7.31 17.86
CA THR A 73 -11.26 -6.79 19.20
C THR A 73 -10.22 -7.35 20.18
N PRO A 74 -9.28 -6.53 20.69
CA PRO A 74 -9.11 -5.09 20.43
C PRO A 74 -8.60 -4.77 19.01
N SER A 75 -8.79 -3.52 18.56
CA SER A 75 -8.27 -2.95 17.29
C SER A 75 -6.84 -2.40 17.41
N THR A 76 -6.23 -2.57 18.58
CA THR A 76 -4.88 -2.14 18.95
C THR A 76 -4.03 -3.36 19.32
N GLY A 77 -2.69 -3.19 19.29
CA GLY A 77 -1.75 -4.24 19.70
C GLY A 77 -1.30 -5.17 18.57
N GLU A 78 -0.35 -6.04 18.86
CA GLU A 78 0.13 -7.04 17.91
C GLU A 78 -1.01 -7.97 17.44
N ASN A 79 -1.03 -8.29 16.15
CA ASN A 79 -2.08 -9.06 15.48
C ASN A 79 -3.45 -8.38 15.40
N ALA A 80 -3.59 -7.12 15.82
CA ALA A 80 -4.77 -6.34 15.50
C ALA A 80 -4.91 -6.19 13.99
N TRP A 81 -6.14 -6.19 13.49
CA TRP A 81 -6.40 -6.19 12.05
C TRP A 81 -7.65 -5.41 11.67
N VAL A 82 -7.64 -4.94 10.42
CA VAL A 82 -8.80 -4.40 9.71
C VAL A 82 -8.93 -5.11 8.38
N GLU A 83 -10.14 -5.59 8.08
CA GLU A 83 -10.50 -6.20 6.80
C GLU A 83 -11.58 -5.33 6.14
N TRP A 84 -11.42 -5.06 4.85
CA TRP A 84 -12.41 -4.35 4.05
C TRP A 84 -12.78 -5.13 2.80
N LYS A 85 -14.07 -5.14 2.46
CA LYS A 85 -14.59 -5.75 1.23
C LYS A 85 -15.22 -4.68 0.34
N LEU A 86 -14.83 -4.67 -0.94
CA LEU A 86 -15.45 -3.81 -1.95
C LEU A 86 -16.63 -4.57 -2.60
N LYS A 87 -17.71 -3.87 -2.94
CA LYS A 87 -18.95 -4.48 -3.47
C LYS A 87 -18.74 -5.40 -4.68
N ASN A 88 -17.84 -4.99 -5.59
CA ASN A 88 -17.61 -5.64 -6.89
C ASN A 88 -16.11 -5.88 -7.18
N GLN A 89 -15.23 -5.63 -6.21
CA GLN A 89 -13.79 -5.78 -6.36
C GLN A 89 -13.26 -6.54 -5.14
N GLY A 90 -12.11 -7.20 -5.28
CA GLY A 90 -11.48 -7.90 -4.16
C GLY A 90 -11.31 -6.99 -2.94
N GLY A 91 -11.34 -7.58 -1.75
CA GLY A 91 -11.05 -6.89 -0.50
C GLY A 91 -9.56 -6.85 -0.19
N GLY A 92 -9.26 -6.22 0.93
CA GLY A 92 -7.94 -6.26 1.54
C GLY A 92 -8.02 -6.43 3.05
N ARG A 93 -6.89 -6.82 3.63
CA ARG A 93 -6.70 -6.97 5.06
C ARG A 93 -5.37 -6.35 5.45
N LEU A 94 -5.38 -5.53 6.49
CA LEU A 94 -4.19 -5.03 7.15
C LEU A 94 -4.09 -5.67 8.53
N GLU A 95 -2.89 -6.11 8.91
CA GLU A 95 -2.64 -6.74 10.21
C GLU A 95 -1.32 -6.25 10.81
N PHE A 96 -1.35 -5.77 12.05
CA PHE A 96 -0.17 -5.37 12.80
C PHE A 96 0.68 -6.60 13.15
N ARG A 97 2.00 -6.46 12.97
CA ARG A 97 3.01 -7.48 13.28
C ARG A 97 3.79 -7.15 14.53
N SER A 98 4.19 -5.89 14.70
CA SER A 98 4.83 -5.40 15.91
C SER A 98 4.48 -3.93 16.12
N ILE A 99 4.40 -3.52 17.38
CA ILE A 99 4.17 -2.13 17.78
C ILE A 99 5.25 -1.75 18.78
N GLU A 100 5.94 -0.65 18.49
CA GLU A 100 6.99 -0.02 19.30
C GLU A 100 6.63 1.46 19.49
N ASP A 101 7.36 2.18 20.35
CA ASP A 101 7.04 3.56 20.72
C ASP A 101 7.13 4.57 19.54
N ASP A 102 7.93 4.23 18.52
CA ASP A 102 8.22 5.07 17.35
C ASP A 102 7.98 4.35 16.01
N ARG A 103 7.45 3.12 16.03
CA ARG A 103 7.35 2.26 14.86
C ARG A 103 6.24 1.23 14.95
N ILE A 104 5.54 1.02 13.84
CA ILE A 104 4.65 -0.13 13.62
C ILE A 104 5.04 -0.85 12.34
N ASN A 105 5.18 -2.17 12.44
CA ASN A 105 5.30 -3.05 11.29
C ASN A 105 3.95 -3.74 11.05
N PHE A 106 3.51 -3.79 9.80
CA PHE A 106 2.23 -4.38 9.45
C PHE A 106 2.23 -4.95 8.05
N VAL A 107 1.33 -5.90 7.81
CA VAL A 107 1.18 -6.55 6.51
C VAL A 107 -0.13 -6.14 5.88
N VAL A 108 -0.09 -5.80 4.59
CA VAL A 108 -1.28 -5.57 3.77
C VAL A 108 -1.44 -6.71 2.77
N SER A 109 -2.55 -7.43 2.85
CA SER A 109 -2.92 -8.51 1.92
C SER A 109 -4.07 -8.05 1.04
N LEU A 110 -3.89 -8.12 -0.28
CA LEU A 110 -4.93 -7.81 -1.27
C LEU A 110 -5.29 -9.07 -2.05
N SER A 111 -6.57 -9.25 -2.37
CA SER A 111 -7.10 -10.50 -2.94
C SER A 111 -6.40 -11.03 -4.21
N ASN A 112 -5.65 -10.19 -4.94
CA ASN A 112 -4.99 -10.53 -6.21
C ASN A 112 -3.47 -10.24 -6.22
N PHE A 113 -2.90 -9.86 -5.08
CA PHE A 113 -1.49 -9.50 -4.97
C PHE A 113 -0.84 -10.27 -3.83
N SER A 114 0.47 -10.45 -3.92
CA SER A 114 1.26 -10.90 -2.78
C SER A 114 1.10 -9.93 -1.61
N ALA A 115 1.25 -10.45 -0.40
CA ALA A 115 1.29 -9.63 0.80
C ALA A 115 2.42 -8.58 0.68
N VAL A 116 2.13 -7.38 1.16
CA VAL A 116 3.05 -6.25 1.18
C VAL A 116 3.45 -6.01 2.64
N GLU A 117 4.75 -6.01 2.90
CA GLU A 117 5.31 -5.67 4.20
C GLU A 117 5.41 -4.14 4.27
N CYS A 118 4.86 -3.56 5.32
CA CYS A 118 4.84 -2.12 5.53
C CYS A 118 5.43 -1.77 6.89
N THR A 119 6.10 -0.63 6.95
CA THR A 119 6.60 -0.04 8.18
C THR A 119 6.20 1.43 8.22
N MET A 120 5.53 1.84 9.29
CA MET A 120 5.36 3.25 9.62
C MET A 120 6.27 3.58 10.80
N ARG A 121 7.04 4.66 10.67
CA ARG A 121 7.91 5.20 11.73
C ARG A 121 7.58 6.65 11.93
N TRP A 122 7.72 7.13 13.15
CA TRP A 122 7.54 8.53 13.45
C TRP A 122 8.60 9.03 14.42
N GLU A 123 9.10 10.23 14.18
CA GLU A 123 10.12 10.86 15.01
C GLU A 123 9.76 12.32 15.30
N SER A 124 10.12 12.78 16.50
CA SER A 124 9.94 14.18 16.88
C SER A 124 10.82 15.08 16.02
N THR A 125 10.23 16.13 15.45
CA THR A 125 10.94 17.22 14.81
C THR A 125 10.85 18.48 15.68
N GLY A 126 11.61 19.52 15.34
CA GLY A 126 11.56 20.79 16.07
C GLY A 126 10.18 21.48 16.08
N ASN A 127 9.27 21.09 15.17
CA ASN A 127 7.96 21.72 14.99
C ASN A 127 6.79 20.71 14.96
N GLY A 128 7.02 19.44 15.34
CA GLY A 128 6.00 18.40 15.31
C GLY A 128 6.58 16.99 15.19
N THR A 129 6.06 16.22 14.24
CA THR A 129 6.42 14.81 14.03
C THR A 129 6.61 14.51 12.55
N ALA A 130 7.74 13.92 12.17
CA ALA A 130 7.97 13.38 10.83
C ALA A 130 7.51 11.93 10.80
N ILE A 131 6.64 11.58 9.85
CA ILE A 131 6.18 10.20 9.63
C ILE A 131 6.79 9.68 8.34
N THR A 132 7.45 8.53 8.42
CA THR A 132 7.91 7.76 7.26
C THR A 132 7.08 6.50 7.10
N TRP A 133 6.51 6.30 5.91
CA TRP A 133 5.81 5.09 5.52
C TRP A 133 6.56 4.37 4.41
N GLU A 134 7.03 3.18 4.72
CA GLU A 134 7.71 2.25 3.82
C GLU A 134 6.81 1.08 3.46
N ALA A 135 6.89 0.63 2.21
CA ALA A 135 6.25 -0.60 1.75
C ALA A 135 7.17 -1.37 0.81
N HIS A 136 7.25 -2.68 1.02
CA HIS A 136 8.02 -3.62 0.23
C HIS A 136 7.16 -4.79 -0.21
N GLY A 137 7.22 -5.14 -1.50
CA GLY A 137 6.44 -6.24 -2.04
C GLY A 137 6.93 -6.72 -3.40
N GLU A 138 6.18 -7.65 -3.97
CA GLU A 138 6.48 -8.26 -5.27
C GLU A 138 5.34 -8.06 -6.27
N LEU A 139 5.71 -7.75 -7.51
CA LEU A 139 4.79 -7.67 -8.63
C LEU A 139 4.65 -9.02 -9.34
N PRO A 140 3.42 -9.43 -9.68
CA PRO A 140 3.20 -10.59 -10.53
C PRO A 140 3.82 -10.34 -11.91
N PHE A 141 4.14 -11.41 -12.63
CA PHE A 141 4.81 -11.34 -13.93
C PHE A 141 4.16 -10.32 -14.89
N PHE A 142 2.83 -10.34 -15.00
CA PHE A 142 2.08 -9.44 -15.90
C PHE A 142 2.12 -7.96 -15.49
N ALA A 143 2.65 -7.59 -14.32
CA ALA A 143 2.72 -6.21 -13.85
C ALA A 143 4.16 -5.66 -13.82
N ARG A 144 5.19 -6.51 -14.00
CA ARG A 144 6.61 -6.09 -13.85
C ARG A 144 7.03 -4.98 -14.81
N PHE A 145 6.57 -5.01 -16.07
CA PHE A 145 6.84 -3.96 -17.05
C PHE A 145 6.32 -2.58 -16.62
N ALA A 146 5.28 -2.54 -15.78
CA ALA A 146 4.63 -1.32 -15.29
C ALA A 146 5.11 -0.92 -13.88
N LYS A 147 6.19 -1.53 -13.38
CA LYS A 147 6.67 -1.33 -12.00
C LYS A 147 6.87 0.14 -11.62
N GLY A 148 7.46 0.96 -12.49
CA GLY A 148 7.66 2.39 -12.20
C GLY A 148 6.34 3.11 -11.94
N ARG A 149 5.37 2.97 -12.87
CA ARG A 149 4.03 3.54 -12.72
C ARG A 149 3.30 3.03 -11.47
N PHE A 150 3.47 1.74 -11.16
CA PHE A 150 2.89 1.15 -9.96
C PHE A 150 3.45 1.77 -8.68
N LYS A 151 4.78 1.95 -8.61
CA LYS A 151 5.44 2.65 -7.49
C LYS A 151 4.92 4.08 -7.33
N ASP A 152 4.83 4.84 -8.42
CA ASP A 152 4.37 6.23 -8.39
C ASP A 152 2.92 6.33 -7.88
N MET A 153 2.07 5.37 -8.29
CA MET A 153 0.69 5.29 -7.83
C MET A 153 0.57 4.99 -6.34
N ILE A 154 1.37 4.05 -5.81
CA ILE A 154 1.41 3.77 -4.36
C ILE A 154 1.94 4.97 -3.59
N ALA A 155 3.03 5.58 -4.05
CA ALA A 155 3.62 6.74 -3.39
C ALA A 155 2.63 7.92 -3.32
N ALA A 156 1.87 8.15 -4.39
CA ALA A 156 0.81 9.15 -4.40
C ALA A 156 -0.31 8.83 -3.39
N ASP A 157 -0.73 7.56 -3.31
CA ASP A 157 -1.77 7.10 -2.37
C ASP A 157 -1.33 7.25 -0.91
N PHE A 158 -0.08 6.89 -0.60
CA PHE A 158 0.52 7.05 0.72
C PHE A 158 0.62 8.51 1.09
N LYS A 159 1.08 9.35 0.17
CA LYS A 159 1.17 10.80 0.39
C LYS A 159 -0.19 11.40 0.69
N THR A 160 -1.21 11.14 -0.13
CA THR A 160 -2.58 11.62 0.12
C THR A 160 -3.13 11.10 1.46
N THR A 161 -2.81 9.87 1.83
CA THR A 161 -3.23 9.29 3.09
C THR A 161 -2.58 9.99 4.29
N LEU A 162 -1.28 10.27 4.24
CA LEU A 162 -0.57 11.04 5.28
C LEU A 162 -1.00 12.51 5.32
N GLU A 163 -1.34 13.11 4.18
CA GLU A 163 -1.93 14.46 4.13
C GLU A 163 -3.31 14.50 4.82
N ASN A 164 -4.12 13.44 4.69
CA ASN A 164 -5.40 13.33 5.40
C ASN A 164 -5.18 13.17 6.91
N LEU A 165 -4.22 12.36 7.32
CA LEU A 165 -3.83 12.21 8.73
C LEU A 165 -3.39 13.57 9.30
N SER A 166 -2.56 14.31 8.56
CA SER A 166 -2.13 15.65 8.95
C SER A 166 -3.31 16.61 9.14
N LYS A 167 -4.31 16.57 8.26
CA LYS A 167 -5.53 17.39 8.41
C LYS A 167 -6.43 16.97 9.57
N GLN A 168 -6.44 15.67 9.91
CA GLN A 168 -7.25 15.14 11.01
C GLN A 168 -6.69 15.57 12.38
N LEU A 169 -5.37 15.73 12.48
CA LEU A 169 -4.66 16.06 13.72
C LEU A 169 -4.47 17.57 13.96
N ASN A 170 -4.90 18.43 13.02
CA ASN A 170 -4.83 19.89 13.11
C ASN A 170 -6.23 20.51 13.21
#